data_AF-A0A5C3DSI5-F1
#
_entry.id   AF-A0A5C3DSI5-F1
#
_cell.length_a   1.000
_cell.length_b   1.000
_cell.length_c   1.000
_cell.angle_alpha   90.00
_cell.angle_beta   90.00
_cell.angle_gamma   90.00
#
_symmetry.space_group_name_H-M   'P 1'
#
loop_
_entity.id
_entity.type
_entity.pdbx_description
1 polymer ?
#
loop_
_entity_poly.entity_id
_entity_poly.type
_entity_poly.pdbx_seq_one_letter_code
_entity_poly.pdbx_strand_id
1 'polypeptide(L)'
;MRRSASPSKVTGSTPARSARRNDSSSVLKTPFKPLSGLESRSKPDQTAQDTTRATGAQQSQTTPEPCSTTAARELRARSIAELQEEVADMQLVLKDRLAIHNAARKAQNLAEQHPEQIVAEYIALLTQYNKVKDSAQVIFDKIADIEQLPAKDIHARYGVGESDSST
;
A
#
# COMPACT_ATOMS: atom_id res chain seq x y z
N MET A 1 28.28 60.02 -31.45
CA MET A 1 27.01 59.89 -30.68
C MET A 1 27.28 59.01 -29.46
N ARG A 2 27.02 59.53 -28.25
CA ARG A 2 27.14 58.83 -26.95
C ARG A 2 25.80 58.18 -26.58
N ARG A 3 25.84 57.02 -25.89
CA ARG A 3 24.95 56.53 -24.79
C ARG A 3 25.16 55.01 -24.62
N SER A 4 26.00 54.53 -23.70
CA SER A 4 25.72 54.20 -22.28
C SER A 4 24.61 53.16 -22.07
N ALA A 5 24.98 51.92 -21.73
CA ALA A 5 24.07 50.90 -21.19
C ALA A 5 24.73 50.21 -19.98
N SER A 6 24.15 50.42 -18.81
CA SER A 6 24.25 49.63 -17.57
C SER A 6 23.14 50.14 -16.61
N PRO A 7 22.81 49.44 -15.51
CA PRO A 7 21.92 48.29 -15.43
C PRO A 7 20.70 48.57 -14.52
N SER A 8 19.61 47.81 -14.62
CA SER A 8 18.50 47.92 -13.65
C SER A 8 18.08 46.57 -13.08
N LYS A 9 18.49 46.35 -11.83
CA LYS A 9 17.81 45.51 -10.84
C LYS A 9 16.35 46.00 -10.71
N VAL A 10 15.38 45.11 -10.83
CA VAL A 10 14.03 45.32 -10.28
C VAL A 10 13.64 44.10 -9.46
N THR A 11 13.25 44.43 -8.25
CA THR A 11 12.81 43.62 -7.12
C THR A 11 11.44 42.99 -7.37
N GLY A 12 11.15 41.94 -6.61
CA GLY A 12 10.00 41.06 -6.81
C GLY A 12 8.63 41.73 -6.69
N SER A 13 7.66 41.11 -7.35
CA SER A 13 6.24 41.25 -7.07
C SER A 13 5.55 39.95 -7.48
N THR A 14 5.32 39.08 -6.50
CA THR A 14 4.42 37.93 -6.62
C THR A 14 2.97 38.42 -6.65
N PRO A 15 2.14 38.03 -7.64
CA PRO A 15 0.71 38.28 -7.54
C PRO A 15 0.09 37.34 -6.50
N ALA A 16 -0.63 37.93 -5.54
CA ALA A 16 -1.41 37.22 -4.54
C ALA A 16 -2.47 36.34 -5.22
N ARG A 17 -2.31 35.02 -5.08
CA ARG A 17 -3.30 34.04 -5.50
C ARG A 17 -4.49 34.10 -4.53
N SER A 18 -5.63 34.50 -5.07
CA SER A 18 -6.94 34.50 -4.40
C SER A 18 -7.20 33.15 -3.71
N ALA A 19 -7.47 33.21 -2.41
CA ALA A 19 -7.83 32.07 -1.58
C ALA A 19 -9.25 31.59 -1.94
N ARG A 20 -9.34 30.53 -2.75
CA ARG A 20 -10.55 29.71 -2.80
C ARG A 20 -10.47 28.64 -1.71
N ARG A 21 -11.46 28.70 -0.82
CA ARG A 21 -11.87 27.67 0.14
C ARG A 21 -11.85 26.27 -0.51
N ASN A 22 -11.03 25.38 0.07
CA ASN A 22 -11.29 23.96 0.33
C ASN A 22 -9.94 23.22 0.31
N ASP A 23 -9.24 23.22 1.43
CA ASP A 23 -8.08 22.35 1.60
C ASP A 23 -8.09 21.78 3.03
N SER A 24 -8.51 20.53 3.15
CA SER A 24 -8.74 19.81 4.41
C SER A 24 -7.48 19.07 4.88
N SER A 25 -6.31 19.69 4.78
CA SER A 25 -5.02 19.04 5.02
C SER A 25 -4.30 19.53 6.30
N SER A 26 -5.03 20.07 7.28
CA SER A 26 -4.45 20.65 8.51
C SER A 26 -4.41 19.73 9.74
N VAL A 27 -4.34 18.40 9.60
CA VAL A 27 -4.44 17.47 10.76
C VAL A 27 -3.21 16.60 11.02
N LEU A 28 -2.02 16.89 10.47
CA LEU A 28 -0.81 16.13 10.85
C LEU A 28 0.39 17.06 11.09
N LYS A 29 0.33 17.80 12.20
CA LYS A 29 1.44 18.58 12.77
C LYS A 29 1.79 18.13 14.19
N THR A 30 1.83 16.83 14.42
CA THR A 30 2.52 16.26 15.58
C THR A 30 3.68 15.39 15.09
N PRO A 31 4.93 15.66 15.52
CA PRO A 31 6.04 14.79 15.19
C PRO A 31 5.84 13.42 15.84
N PHE A 32 6.15 12.36 15.10
CA PHE A 32 6.19 10.98 15.61
C PHE A 32 7.15 10.91 16.80
N LYS A 33 6.64 10.44 17.96
CA LYS A 33 7.50 10.05 19.09
C LYS A 33 8.15 8.72 18.74
N PRO A 34 9.49 8.61 18.71
CA PRO A 34 10.16 7.33 18.48
C PRO A 34 9.88 6.38 19.66
N LEU A 35 9.53 5.14 19.35
CA LEU A 35 9.31 4.04 20.30
C LEU A 35 10.62 3.64 21.00
N SER A 36 11.12 4.48 21.89
CA SER A 36 12.16 4.12 22.84
C SER A 36 11.50 3.46 24.04
N GLY A 37 11.55 2.13 24.11
CA GLY A 37 11.00 1.36 25.23
C GLY A 37 10.57 -0.08 24.94
N LEU A 38 10.73 -0.59 23.72
CA LEU A 38 10.56 -2.01 23.41
C LEU A 38 11.85 -2.78 23.78
N GLU A 39 12.17 -2.80 25.07
CA GLU A 39 13.13 -3.74 25.65
C GLU A 39 12.51 -5.14 25.62
N SER A 40 12.91 -5.91 24.60
CA SER A 40 13.31 -7.32 24.68
C SER A 40 12.60 -8.21 25.71
N ARG A 41 11.37 -8.66 25.44
CA ARG A 41 10.84 -9.87 26.11
C ARG A 41 11.16 -11.10 25.27
N SER A 42 12.41 -11.53 25.34
CA SER A 42 12.86 -12.84 24.86
C SER A 42 13.54 -13.60 26.00
N LYS A 43 12.83 -14.59 26.57
CA LYS A 43 13.31 -15.90 27.04
C LYS A 43 12.28 -16.56 28.01
N PRO A 44 11.98 -17.86 27.87
CA PRO A 44 11.29 -18.63 28.89
C PRO A 44 12.29 -19.33 29.85
N ASP A 45 11.75 -19.62 31.03
CA ASP A 45 12.16 -20.60 32.05
C ASP A 45 13.58 -20.59 32.62
N GLN A 46 13.67 -20.12 33.87
CA GLN A 46 14.36 -20.84 34.94
C GLN A 46 13.82 -20.44 36.32
N THR A 47 13.47 -21.47 37.08
CA THR A 47 13.02 -21.48 38.47
C THR A 47 14.17 -21.23 39.44
N ALA A 48 13.98 -20.35 40.44
CA ALA A 48 14.44 -20.54 41.83
C ALA A 48 13.94 -19.40 42.74
N GLN A 49 13.51 -19.79 43.92
CA GLN A 49 12.98 -18.98 45.03
C GLN A 49 14.06 -18.05 45.60
N ASP A 50 13.70 -16.86 46.12
CA ASP A 50 13.65 -16.64 47.58
C ASP A 50 13.13 -15.23 47.95
N THR A 51 12.81 -15.13 49.23
CA THR A 51 11.91 -14.26 49.98
C THR A 51 12.46 -12.85 50.25
N THR A 52 11.63 -11.80 50.22
CA THR A 52 11.51 -10.81 51.32
C THR A 52 10.31 -9.88 51.17
N ARG A 53 9.78 -9.54 52.34
CA ARG A 53 8.49 -8.95 52.67
C ARG A 53 8.65 -7.45 52.84
N ALA A 54 7.78 -6.64 52.22
CA ALA A 54 7.50 -5.28 52.67
C ALA A 54 6.05 -4.89 52.35
N THR A 55 5.35 -4.58 53.42
CA THR A 55 4.00 -4.03 53.57
C THR A 55 3.79 -2.72 52.82
N GLY A 56 2.62 -2.56 52.20
CA GLY A 56 2.13 -1.29 51.67
C GLY A 56 0.73 -1.45 51.06
N ALA A 57 -0.29 -1.41 51.91
CA ALA A 57 -1.68 -1.30 51.48
C ALA A 57 -1.93 0.12 50.95
N GLN A 58 -2.50 0.24 49.74
CA GLN A 58 -3.50 1.26 49.45
C GLN A 58 -4.25 0.93 48.15
N GLN A 59 -5.53 0.61 48.33
CA GLN A 59 -6.55 0.74 47.32
C GLN A 59 -6.57 2.19 46.81
N SER A 60 -6.59 2.35 45.49
CA SER A 60 -7.33 3.43 44.85
C SER A 60 -7.85 2.90 43.52
N GLN A 61 -9.17 2.69 43.50
CA GLN A 61 -9.97 2.64 42.30
C GLN A 61 -9.69 3.88 41.46
N THR A 62 -9.22 3.67 40.24
CA THR A 62 -9.52 4.57 39.13
C THR A 62 -9.83 3.68 37.93
N THR A 63 -11.14 3.55 37.68
CA THR A 63 -11.76 3.35 36.37
C THR A 63 -10.79 3.27 35.19
N PRO A 64 -10.67 2.13 34.48
CA PRO A 64 -10.19 2.17 33.13
C PRO A 64 -11.31 2.75 32.25
N GLU A 65 -11.14 4.01 31.88
CA GLU A 65 -11.78 4.62 30.72
C GLU A 65 -11.81 3.61 29.54
N PRO A 66 -12.96 3.34 28.91
CA PRO A 66 -13.01 2.51 27.72
C PRO A 66 -12.61 3.35 26.50
N CYS A 67 -11.37 3.82 26.46
CA CYS A 67 -10.78 4.38 25.25
C CYS A 67 -10.20 3.23 24.41
N SER A 68 -11.06 2.30 24.04
CA SER A 68 -10.73 1.21 23.12
C SER A 68 -11.91 1.01 22.19
N THR A 69 -11.68 1.43 20.94
CA THR A 69 -12.34 0.96 19.71
C THR A 69 -13.79 1.41 19.48
N THR A 70 -13.94 2.52 18.75
CA THR A 70 -15.12 2.74 17.90
C THR A 70 -15.44 1.50 17.07
N ALA A 71 -14.41 0.80 16.57
CA ALA A 71 -14.55 -0.48 15.86
C ALA A 71 -15.18 -1.62 16.69
N ALA A 72 -14.83 -1.83 17.98
CA ALA A 72 -15.45 -2.87 18.79
C ALA A 72 -16.76 -2.42 19.45
N ARG A 73 -17.08 -1.12 19.40
CA ARG A 73 -18.40 -0.60 19.78
C ARG A 73 -19.40 -0.73 18.63
N GLU A 74 -18.98 -0.50 17.39
CA GLU A 74 -19.79 -0.76 16.19
C GLU A 74 -20.09 -2.25 16.01
N LEU A 75 -19.12 -3.13 16.26
CA LEU A 75 -19.35 -4.59 16.26
C LEU A 75 -20.30 -5.07 17.37
N ARG A 76 -20.47 -4.32 18.47
CA ARG A 76 -21.48 -4.62 19.50
C ARG A 76 -22.86 -4.04 19.20
N ALA A 77 -22.96 -3.10 18.26
CA ALA A 77 -24.23 -2.49 17.85
C ALA A 77 -24.96 -3.32 16.79
N ARG A 78 -24.24 -4.15 16.01
CA ARG A 78 -24.82 -5.08 15.05
C ARG A 78 -25.25 -6.37 15.72
N SER A 79 -26.46 -6.84 15.42
CA SER A 79 -26.89 -8.15 15.89
C SER A 79 -26.16 -9.26 15.15
N ILE A 80 -26.04 -10.44 15.78
CA ILE A 80 -25.46 -11.62 15.14
C ILE A 80 -26.25 -11.99 13.87
N ALA A 81 -27.56 -11.77 13.87
CA ALA A 81 -28.42 -12.02 12.71
C ALA A 81 -28.08 -11.11 11.53
N GLU A 82 -27.89 -9.80 11.76
CA GLU A 82 -27.46 -8.86 10.71
C GLU A 82 -26.11 -9.26 10.10
N LEU A 83 -25.14 -9.69 10.93
CA LEU A 83 -23.84 -10.14 10.44
C LEU A 83 -23.95 -11.42 9.61
N GLN A 84 -24.86 -12.33 9.97
CA GLN A 84 -25.10 -13.55 9.19
C GLN A 84 -25.76 -13.25 7.84
N GLU A 85 -26.70 -12.30 7.81
CA GLU A 85 -27.33 -11.81 6.58
C GLU A 85 -26.28 -11.16 5.66
N GLU A 86 -25.44 -10.28 6.19
CA GLU A 86 -24.35 -9.64 5.42
C GLU A 86 -23.37 -10.68 4.83
N VAL A 87 -23.01 -11.71 5.59
CA VAL A 87 -22.16 -12.81 5.09
C VAL A 87 -22.87 -13.60 3.98
N ALA A 88 -24.17 -13.87 4.12
CA ALA A 88 -24.94 -14.58 3.10
C ALA A 88 -25.01 -13.77 1.79
N ASP A 89 -25.24 -12.46 1.89
CA ASP A 89 -25.28 -11.56 0.75
C ASP A 89 -23.92 -11.50 0.04
N MET A 90 -22.83 -11.36 0.79
CA MET A 90 -21.48 -11.39 0.20
C MET A 90 -21.19 -12.74 -0.49
N GLN A 91 -21.60 -13.86 0.11
CA GLN A 91 -21.43 -15.17 -0.50
C GLN A 91 -22.23 -15.32 -1.80
N LEU A 92 -23.42 -14.73 -1.87
CA LEU A 92 -24.22 -14.72 -3.10
C LEU A 92 -23.50 -13.97 -4.22
N VAL A 93 -23.01 -12.76 -3.94
CA VAL A 93 -22.25 -11.95 -4.92
C VAL A 93 -21.01 -12.68 -5.43
N LEU A 94 -20.27 -13.36 -4.55
CA LEU A 94 -19.08 -14.12 -4.93
C LEU A 94 -19.43 -15.31 -5.85
N LYS A 95 -20.51 -16.03 -5.54
CA LYS A 95 -20.99 -17.15 -6.37
C LYS A 95 -21.42 -16.68 -7.76
N ASP A 96 -22.17 -15.60 -7.83
CA ASP A 96 -22.63 -15.04 -9.11
C ASP A 96 -21.45 -14.60 -9.98
N ARG A 97 -20.48 -13.92 -9.37
CA ARG A 97 -19.26 -13.48 -10.09
C ARG A 97 -18.43 -14.67 -10.59
N LEU A 98 -18.29 -15.72 -9.78
CA LEU A 98 -17.60 -16.95 -10.18
C LEU A 98 -18.33 -17.67 -11.32
N ALA A 99 -19.67 -17.69 -11.28
CA ALA A 99 -20.50 -18.29 -12.33
C ALA A 99 -20.32 -17.55 -13.66
N ILE A 100 -20.33 -16.21 -13.67
CA ILE A 100 -20.08 -15.40 -14.86
C ILE A 100 -18.68 -15.67 -15.44
N HIS A 101 -17.66 -15.70 -14.58
CA HIS A 101 -16.29 -16.01 -14.99
C HIS A 101 -16.18 -17.40 -15.64
N ASN A 102 -16.75 -18.43 -15.00
CA ASN A 102 -16.69 -19.79 -15.51
C ASN A 102 -17.56 -20.00 -16.76
N ALA A 103 -18.65 -19.24 -16.92
CA ALA A 103 -19.41 -19.20 -18.16
C ALA A 103 -18.57 -18.66 -19.33
N ALA A 104 -17.81 -17.58 -19.10
CA ALA A 104 -16.89 -17.04 -20.10
C ALA A 104 -15.79 -18.03 -20.47
N ARG A 105 -15.22 -18.75 -19.49
CA ARG A 105 -14.24 -19.83 -19.75
C ARG A 105 -14.84 -20.97 -20.56
N LYS A 106 -16.06 -21.43 -20.23
CA LYS A 106 -16.77 -22.46 -21.00
C LYS A 106 -16.99 -22.04 -22.46
N ALA A 107 -17.36 -20.79 -22.71
CA ALA A 107 -17.50 -20.25 -24.07
C ALA A 107 -16.18 -20.32 -24.87
N GLN A 108 -15.03 -20.33 -24.18
CA GLN A 108 -13.69 -20.48 -24.75
C GLN A 108 -13.19 -21.94 -24.73
N ASN A 109 -14.05 -22.92 -24.40
CA ASN A 109 -13.68 -24.33 -24.21
C ASN A 109 -12.61 -24.56 -23.14
N LEU A 110 -12.57 -23.68 -22.13
CA LEU A 110 -11.67 -23.79 -21.00
C LEU A 110 -12.39 -24.43 -19.80
N ALA A 111 -11.64 -25.17 -18.99
CA ALA A 111 -12.14 -25.74 -17.74
C ALA A 111 -12.58 -24.63 -16.77
N GLU A 112 -13.55 -24.97 -15.90
CA GLU A 112 -13.93 -24.13 -14.77
C GLU A 112 -12.76 -23.92 -13.83
N GLN A 113 -12.74 -22.76 -13.17
CA GLN A 113 -11.73 -22.45 -12.16
C GLN A 113 -12.39 -22.11 -10.83
N HIS A 114 -11.68 -22.44 -9.76
CA HIS A 114 -12.00 -21.99 -8.40
C HIS A 114 -11.23 -20.70 -8.05
N PRO A 115 -11.74 -19.88 -7.12
CA PRO A 115 -11.11 -18.62 -6.74
C PRO A 115 -9.62 -18.73 -6.40
N GLU A 116 -9.23 -19.79 -5.69
CA GLU A 116 -7.85 -20.05 -5.28
C GLU A 116 -6.94 -20.28 -6.49
N GLN A 117 -7.45 -20.96 -7.51
CA GLN A 117 -6.73 -21.24 -8.76
C GLN A 117 -6.55 -19.97 -9.57
N ILE A 118 -7.58 -19.12 -9.65
CA ILE A 118 -7.53 -17.83 -10.37
C ILE A 118 -6.43 -16.95 -9.75
N VAL A 119 -6.43 -16.83 -8.43
CA VAL A 119 -5.43 -16.02 -7.72
C VAL A 119 -4.03 -16.61 -7.86
N ALA A 120 -3.88 -17.93 -7.73
CA ALA A 120 -2.58 -18.59 -7.89
C ALA A 120 -2.00 -18.41 -9.29
N GLU A 121 -2.81 -18.58 -10.34
CA GLU A 121 -2.40 -18.37 -11.73
C GLU A 121 -1.99 -16.92 -11.97
N TYR A 122 -2.76 -15.96 -11.45
CA TYR A 122 -2.43 -14.54 -11.55
C TYR A 122 -1.09 -14.20 -10.87
N ILE A 123 -0.86 -14.70 -9.65
CA ILE A 123 0.40 -14.52 -8.94
C ILE A 123 1.57 -15.13 -9.72
N ALA A 124 1.39 -16.34 -10.26
CA ALA A 124 2.41 -17.02 -11.04
C ALA A 124 2.77 -16.23 -12.30
N LEU A 125 1.76 -15.78 -13.07
CA LEU A 125 1.96 -14.98 -14.27
C LEU A 125 2.65 -13.66 -13.98
N LEU A 126 2.23 -12.94 -12.93
CA LEU A 126 2.84 -11.67 -12.55
C LEU A 126 4.29 -11.84 -12.10
N THR A 127 4.56 -12.90 -11.35
CA THR A 127 5.92 -13.24 -10.90
C THR A 127 6.82 -13.60 -12.08
N GLN A 128 6.30 -14.40 -13.01
CA GLN A 128 7.02 -14.78 -14.22
C GLN A 128 7.31 -13.56 -15.11
N TYR A 129 6.31 -12.70 -15.29
CA TYR A 129 6.48 -11.44 -16.01
C TYR A 129 7.60 -10.59 -15.40
N ASN A 130 7.56 -10.34 -14.09
CA ASN A 130 8.57 -9.54 -13.40
C ASN A 130 9.96 -10.16 -13.56
N LYS A 131 10.09 -11.49 -13.39
CA LYS A 131 11.37 -12.19 -13.58
C LYS A 131 11.93 -12.00 -14.99
N VAL A 132 11.09 -12.15 -16.01
CA VAL A 132 11.51 -11.98 -17.42
C VAL A 132 11.86 -10.53 -17.69
N LYS A 133 11.04 -9.57 -17.24
CA LYS A 133 11.29 -8.14 -17.37
C LYS A 133 12.62 -7.74 -16.76
N ASP A 134 12.88 -8.13 -15.51
CA ASP A 134 14.12 -7.77 -14.81
C ASP A 134 15.34 -8.40 -15.47
N SER A 135 15.22 -9.65 -15.92
CA SER A 135 16.31 -10.33 -16.65
C SER A 135 16.60 -9.67 -18.00
N ALA A 136 15.56 -9.32 -18.74
CA ALA A 136 15.68 -8.64 -20.03
C ALA A 136 16.29 -7.24 -19.86
N GLN A 137 15.89 -6.49 -18.83
CA GLN A 137 16.46 -5.18 -18.52
C GLN A 137 17.97 -5.27 -18.30
N VAL A 138 18.43 -6.22 -17.47
CA VAL A 138 19.87 -6.43 -17.22
C VAL A 138 20.63 -6.76 -18.51
N ILE A 139 20.03 -7.53 -19.42
CA ILE A 139 20.66 -7.86 -20.70
C ILE A 139 20.71 -6.63 -21.61
N PHE A 140 19.61 -5.89 -21.71
CA PHE A 140 19.53 -4.69 -22.56
C PHE A 140 20.48 -3.60 -22.09
N ASP A 141 20.61 -3.38 -20.78
CA ASP A 141 21.57 -2.43 -20.21
C ASP A 141 23.01 -2.82 -20.59
N LYS A 142 23.36 -4.11 -20.48
CA LYS A 142 24.69 -4.60 -20.89
C LYS A 142 24.95 -4.45 -22.38
N ILE A 143 23.96 -4.69 -23.23
CA ILE A 143 24.09 -4.49 -24.68
C ILE A 143 24.28 -3.00 -24.97
N ALA A 144 23.50 -2.13 -24.34
CA ALA A 144 23.62 -0.68 -24.46
C ALA A 144 25.02 -0.20 -24.08
N ASP A 145 25.58 -0.72 -22.98
CA ASP A 145 26.93 -0.40 -22.51
C ASP A 145 28.01 -0.86 -23.50
N ILE A 146 27.89 -2.08 -24.05
CA ILE A 146 28.86 -2.64 -25.02
C ILE A 146 28.79 -1.90 -26.36
N GLU A 147 27.59 -1.65 -26.87
CA GLU A 147 27.35 -0.97 -28.14
C GLU A 147 27.50 0.56 -28.02
N GLN A 148 27.62 1.09 -26.80
CA GLN A 148 27.60 2.52 -26.49
C GLN A 148 26.38 3.25 -27.08
N LEU A 149 25.23 2.59 -27.05
CA LEU A 149 23.96 3.13 -27.52
C LEU A 149 23.03 3.44 -26.34
N PRO A 150 22.14 4.43 -26.47
CA PRO A 150 21.07 4.63 -25.49
C PRO A 150 20.22 3.37 -25.32
N ALA A 151 19.86 3.02 -24.09
CA ALA A 151 19.02 1.85 -23.79
C ALA A 151 17.68 1.86 -24.56
N LYS A 152 17.12 3.04 -24.86
CA LYS A 152 15.91 3.20 -25.67
C LYS A 152 16.03 2.62 -27.08
N ASP A 153 17.22 2.71 -27.69
CA ASP A 153 17.45 2.23 -29.05
C ASP A 153 17.57 0.69 -29.07
N ILE A 154 18.19 0.12 -28.02
CA ILE A 154 18.22 -1.33 -27.81
C ILE A 154 16.81 -1.87 -27.57
N HIS A 155 16.05 -1.21 -26.71
CA HIS A 155 14.65 -1.52 -26.42
C HIS A 155 13.79 -1.53 -27.69
N ALA A 156 13.88 -0.49 -28.53
CA ALA A 156 13.18 -0.41 -29.81
C ALA A 156 13.60 -1.51 -30.79
N ARG A 157 14.91 -1.84 -30.86
CA ARG A 157 15.45 -2.89 -31.73
C ARG A 157 14.87 -4.28 -31.40
N TYR A 158 14.55 -4.54 -30.13
CA TYR A 158 13.93 -5.79 -29.68
C TYR A 158 12.40 -5.70 -29.53
N GLY A 159 11.77 -4.61 -30.01
CA GLY A 159 10.32 -4.44 -29.96
C GLY A 159 9.75 -4.22 -28.55
N VAL A 160 10.61 -3.85 -27.58
CA VAL A 160 10.24 -3.56 -26.20
C VAL A 160 10.28 -2.04 -26.01
N GLY A 161 9.28 -1.33 -26.50
CA GLY A 161 9.17 0.13 -26.36
C GLY A 161 7.72 0.57 -26.27
N GLU A 162 7.48 1.83 -25.92
CA GLU A 162 6.15 2.43 -26.09
C GLU A 162 5.81 2.42 -27.58
N SER A 163 5.15 1.35 -28.03
CA SER A 163 4.32 1.42 -29.21
C SER A 163 3.24 2.43 -28.86
N ASP A 164 3.37 3.65 -29.37
CA ASP A 164 2.25 4.58 -29.50
C ASP A 164 1.10 3.78 -30.08
N SER A 165 0.16 3.37 -29.24
CA SER A 165 -1.12 2.83 -29.66
C SER A 165 -1.89 4.01 -30.26
N SER A 166 -1.50 4.39 -31.47
CA SER A 166 -2.24 5.29 -32.33
C SER A 166 -3.43 4.51 -32.86
N THR A 167 -4.50 4.52 -32.07
CA THR A 167 -5.87 4.40 -32.57
C THR A 167 -6.38 5.77 -32.97
#